data_AF-A0A839JTX9-F1
#
_entry.id   AF-A0A839JTX9-F1
#
_cell.length_a   1.000
_cell.length_b   1.000
_cell.length_c   1.000
_cell.angle_alpha   90.00
_cell.angle_beta   90.00
_cell.angle_gamma   90.00
#
_symmetry.space_group_name_H-M   'P 1'
#
loop_
_entity.id
_entity.type
_entity.pdbx_description
1 polymer ?
#
loop_
_entity_poly.entity_id
_entity_poly.type
_entity_poly.pdbx_seq_one_letter_code
_entity_poly.pdbx_strand_id
1 'polypeptide(L)'
;MITRLDDAKNYAIGQVKRFAEEGLFPDEELIIETGVEEKFFEKIEGLVSEEEFAQAQAKNSEELESYLFHRIPNYVTLLQEATAEFLAEYLS
;
A
#
# COMPACT_ATOMS: atom_id res chain seq x y z
N MET A 1 6.84 -11.49 -3.17
CA MET A 1 7.76 -10.34 -3.31
C MET A 1 6.87 -9.16 -3.57
N ILE A 2 6.97 -8.08 -2.78
CA ILE A 2 6.08 -6.92 -2.91
C ILE A 2 6.51 -6.10 -4.12
N THR A 3 5.68 -6.07 -5.16
CA THR A 3 5.91 -5.29 -6.39
C THR A 3 4.74 -4.38 -6.75
N ARG A 4 3.54 -4.72 -6.24
CA ARG A 4 2.28 -4.01 -6.40
C ARG A 4 1.65 -3.74 -5.03
N LEU A 5 0.80 -2.74 -4.95
CA LEU A 5 0.02 -2.37 -3.77
C LEU A 5 -0.83 -3.54 -3.28
N ASP A 6 -1.42 -4.33 -4.18
CA ASP A 6 -2.14 -5.55 -3.79
C ASP A 6 -1.19 -6.62 -3.22
N ASP A 7 0.06 -6.71 -3.68
CA ASP A 7 1.04 -7.60 -3.06
C ASP A 7 1.36 -7.14 -1.63
N ALA A 8 1.48 -5.82 -1.41
CA ALA A 8 1.75 -5.22 -0.11
C ALA A 8 0.62 -5.50 0.89
N LYS A 9 -0.62 -5.25 0.48
CA LYS A 9 -1.83 -5.55 1.27
C LYS A 9 -1.92 -7.01 1.67
N ASN A 10 -1.82 -7.91 0.69
CA ASN A 10 -1.86 -9.35 0.93
C ASN A 10 -0.71 -9.82 1.82
N TYR A 11 0.47 -9.23 1.65
CA TYR A 11 1.61 -9.51 2.52
C TYR A 11 1.35 -9.06 3.96
N ALA A 12 0.83 -7.85 4.16
CA ALA A 12 0.52 -7.31 5.48
C ALA A 12 -0.53 -8.15 6.21
N ILE A 13 -1.65 -8.46 5.54
CA ILE A 13 -2.68 -9.39 6.04
C ILE A 13 -2.03 -10.73 6.42
N GLY A 14 -1.19 -11.27 5.54
CA GLY A 14 -0.50 -12.53 5.79
C GLY A 14 0.47 -12.49 6.98
N GLN A 15 1.10 -11.35 7.26
CA GLN A 15 1.91 -11.17 8.47
C GLN A 15 1.03 -11.08 9.71
N VAL A 16 0.01 -10.23 9.71
CA VAL A 16 -0.89 -10.08 10.87
C VAL A 16 -1.59 -11.39 11.22
N LYS A 17 -2.09 -12.14 10.22
CA LYS A 17 -2.68 -13.48 10.42
C LYS A 17 -1.75 -14.48 11.09
N ARG A 18 -0.42 -14.33 10.97
CA ARG A 18 0.54 -15.22 11.66
C ARG A 18 0.62 -14.95 13.15
N PHE A 19 0.26 -13.73 13.58
CA PHE A 19 0.23 -13.33 14.99
C PHE A 19 -1.18 -13.43 15.59
N ALA A 20 -2.23 -13.46 14.77
CA ALA A 20 -3.61 -13.67 15.21
C ALA A 20 -3.94 -15.16 15.33
N GLU A 21 -4.09 -15.67 16.55
CA GLU A 21 -4.40 -17.08 16.84
C GLU A 21 -5.74 -17.55 16.24
N GLU A 22 -6.72 -16.63 16.13
CA GLU A 22 -8.07 -16.93 15.64
C GLU A 22 -8.29 -16.58 14.14
N GLY A 23 -7.23 -16.11 13.46
CA GLY A 23 -7.35 -15.50 12.13
C GLY A 23 -7.78 -14.03 12.19
N LEU A 24 -8.18 -13.46 11.05
CA LEU A 24 -8.66 -12.08 10.95
C LEU A 24 -10.11 -12.06 10.48
N PHE A 25 -10.91 -11.16 11.06
CA PHE A 25 -12.23 -10.85 10.53
C PHE A 25 -12.11 -9.99 9.25
N PRO A 26 -13.09 -10.05 8.33
CA PRO A 26 -13.06 -9.26 7.09
C PRO A 26 -12.89 -7.75 7.33
N ASP A 27 -13.47 -7.22 8.41
CA ASP A 27 -13.34 -5.81 8.77
C ASP A 27 -11.90 -5.46 9.18
N GLU A 28 -11.18 -6.38 9.82
CA GLU A 28 -9.77 -6.20 10.18
C GLU A 28 -8.87 -6.26 8.95
N GLU A 29 -9.17 -7.16 7.99
CA GLU A 29 -8.48 -7.20 6.71
C GLU A 29 -8.62 -5.86 5.98
N LEU A 30 -9.82 -5.28 5.94
CA LEU A 30 -10.05 -3.96 5.34
C LEU A 30 -9.25 -2.86 6.04
N ILE A 31 -9.19 -2.87 7.37
CA ILE A 31 -8.38 -1.90 8.15
C ILE A 31 -6.91 -2.01 7.77
N ILE A 32 -6.40 -3.23 7.62
CA ILE A 32 -5.01 -3.46 7.22
C ILE A 32 -4.77 -2.99 5.78
N GLU A 33 -5.70 -3.28 4.86
CA GLU A 33 -5.59 -2.81 3.48
C GLU A 33 -5.53 -1.29 3.41
N THR A 34 -6.48 -0.60 4.04
CA THR A 34 -6.52 0.86 4.07
C THR A 34 -5.28 1.44 4.75
N GLY A 35 -4.81 0.87 5.85
CA GLY A 35 -3.62 1.35 6.55
C GLY A 35 -2.34 1.23 5.72
N VAL A 36 -2.17 0.15 4.95
CA VAL A 36 -1.05 0.00 4.00
C VAL A 36 -1.15 1.02 2.87
N GLU A 37 -2.35 1.25 2.33
CA GLU A 37 -2.58 2.27 1.30
C GLU A 37 -2.24 3.67 1.80
N GLU A 38 -2.78 4.08 2.94
CA GLU A 38 -2.56 5.39 3.54
C GLU A 38 -1.06 5.64 3.75
N LYS A 39 -0.34 4.70 4.38
CA LYS A 39 1.12 4.82 4.57
C LYS A 39 1.88 4.95 3.26
N PHE A 40 1.45 4.22 2.23
CA PHE A 40 2.08 4.33 0.92
C PHE A 40 1.82 5.69 0.28
N PHE A 41 0.57 6.17 0.31
CA PHE A 41 0.19 7.47 -0.24
C PHE A 41 0.88 8.63 0.48
N GLU A 42 0.98 8.60 1.81
CA GLU A 42 1.75 9.56 2.61
C GLU A 42 3.21 9.66 2.14
N LYS A 43 3.86 8.52 1.83
CA LYS A 43 5.25 8.51 1.34
C LYS A 43 5.40 9.14 -0.05
N ILE A 44 4.37 9.10 -0.88
CA ILE A 44 4.42 9.62 -2.25
C ILE A 44 3.76 11.00 -2.41
N GLU A 45 3.12 11.53 -1.36
CA GLU A 45 2.41 12.82 -1.34
C GLU A 45 3.30 14.02 -1.73
N GLY A 46 4.63 13.90 -1.60
CA GLY A 46 5.60 14.90 -2.07
C GLY A 46 6.26 14.60 -3.42
N LEU A 47 5.99 13.43 -4.02
CA LEU A 47 6.63 12.94 -5.25
C LEU A 47 5.72 13.04 -6.47
N VAL A 48 4.41 13.03 -6.25
CA VAL A 48 3.39 13.16 -7.29
C VAL A 48 2.38 14.19 -6.82
N SER A 49 2.30 15.30 -7.55
CA SER A 49 1.35 16.38 -7.24
C SER A 49 -0.10 15.98 -7.54
N GLU A 50 -1.06 16.67 -6.92
CA GLU A 50 -2.49 16.48 -7.23
C GLU A 50 -2.80 16.70 -8.72
N GLU A 51 -2.10 17.62 -9.37
CA GLU A 51 -2.24 17.86 -10.82
C GLU A 51 -1.76 16.66 -11.64
N GLU A 52 -0.69 15.99 -11.22
CA GLU A 52 -0.19 14.76 -11.85
C GLU A 52 -1.13 13.58 -11.63
N PHE A 53 -1.73 13.48 -10.44
CA PHE A 53 -2.81 12.53 -10.17
C PHE A 53 -4.02 12.77 -11.08
N ALA A 54 -4.43 14.02 -11.27
CA ALA A 54 -5.53 14.36 -12.18
C ALA A 54 -5.18 14.06 -13.65
N GLN A 55 -3.91 14.23 -14.05
CA GLN A 55 -3.41 13.90 -15.38
C GLN A 55 -3.33 12.39 -15.64
N ALA A 56 -3.24 11.56 -14.60
CA ALA A 56 -3.25 10.11 -14.76
C ALA A 56 -4.51 9.61 -15.46
N GLN A 57 -5.63 10.36 -15.39
CA GLN A 57 -6.94 10.00 -15.96
C GLN A 57 -7.35 8.53 -15.69
N ALA A 58 -6.85 7.97 -14.59
CA ALA A 58 -7.01 6.57 -14.27
C ALA A 58 -8.48 6.28 -14.00
N LYS A 59 -9.02 5.29 -14.70
CA LYS A 59 -10.43 4.87 -14.57
C LYS A 59 -10.62 3.84 -13.46
N ASN A 60 -9.53 3.27 -12.97
CA ASN A 60 -9.48 2.26 -11.93
C ASN A 60 -8.14 2.31 -11.20
N SER A 61 -8.04 1.55 -10.10
CA SER A 61 -6.85 1.45 -9.25
C SER A 61 -5.63 0.89 -9.98
N GLU A 62 -5.81 -0.05 -10.90
CA GLU A 62 -4.71 -0.67 -11.66
C GLU A 62 -4.05 0.32 -12.64
N GLU A 63 -4.85 1.15 -13.31
CA GLU A 63 -4.34 2.23 -14.17
C GLU A 63 -3.58 3.28 -13.36
N LEU A 64 -4.11 3.64 -12.18
CA LEU A 64 -3.46 4.59 -11.29
C LEU A 64 -2.14 4.04 -10.76
N GLU A 65 -2.13 2.79 -10.33
CA GLU A 65 -0.93 2.10 -9.87
C GLU A 65 0.14 2.03 -10.97
N SER A 66 -0.26 1.66 -12.19
CA SER A 66 0.65 1.62 -13.33
C SER A 66 1.26 2.99 -13.61
N TYR A 67 0.46 4.06 -13.56
CA TYR A 67 0.95 5.43 -13.68
C TYR A 67 2.01 5.76 -12.61
N LEU A 68 1.68 5.49 -11.34
CA LEU A 68 2.57 5.74 -10.20
C LEU A 68 3.87 4.94 -10.30
N PHE A 69 3.80 3.68 -10.73
CA PHE A 69 4.97 2.83 -10.93
C PHE A 69 5.94 3.41 -11.96
N HIS A 70 5.43 3.94 -13.07
CA HIS A 70 6.29 4.56 -14.10
C HIS A 70 6.77 5.95 -13.69
N ARG A 71 6.00 6.68 -12.89
CA ARG A 71 6.31 8.06 -12.49
C ARG A 71 7.33 8.13 -11.36
N ILE A 72 7.25 7.21 -10.39
CA ILE A 72 8.04 7.23 -9.16
C ILE A 72 9.24 6.27 -9.30
N PRO A 73 10.49 6.78 -9.42
CA PRO A 73 11.66 5.94 -9.69
C PRO A 73 11.92 4.84 -8.65
N ASN A 74 11.52 5.07 -7.39
CA ASN A 74 11.71 4.15 -6.27
C ASN A 74 10.38 3.57 -5.77
N TYR A 75 9.36 3.48 -6.63
CA TYR A 75 8.02 3.02 -6.27
C TYR A 75 8.03 1.76 -5.41
N VAL A 76 8.72 0.70 -5.87
CA VAL A 76 8.77 -0.60 -5.19
C VAL A 76 9.43 -0.48 -3.82
N THR A 77 10.49 0.31 -3.70
CA THR A 77 11.18 0.53 -2.42
C THR A 77 10.27 1.27 -1.44
N LEU A 78 9.61 2.35 -1.88
CA LEU A 78 8.69 3.12 -1.04
C LEU A 78 7.50 2.28 -0.59
N LEU A 79 6.98 1.41 -1.46
CA LEU A 79 5.92 0.49 -1.12
C LEU A 79 6.36 -0.56 -0.08
N GLN A 80 7.57 -1.10 -0.23
CA GLN A 80 8.15 -2.03 0.75
C GLN A 80 8.38 -1.35 2.11
N GLU A 81 8.90 -0.13 2.12
CA GLU A 81 9.10 0.68 3.33
C GLU A 81 7.76 1.00 4.00
N ALA A 82 6.75 1.46 3.26
CA ALA A 82 5.42 1.73 3.79
C ALA A 82 4.80 0.49 4.44
N THR A 83 4.92 -0.66 3.78
CA THR A 83 4.41 -1.93 4.32
C THR A 83 5.12 -2.33 5.61
N ALA A 84 6.44 -2.16 5.65
CA ALA A 84 7.24 -2.49 6.84
C ALA A 84 6.94 -1.54 8.02
N GLU A 85 6.81 -0.25 7.75
CA GLU A 85 6.43 0.76 8.75
C GLU A 85 5.02 0.52 9.27
N PHE A 86 4.05 0.30 8.38
CA PHE A 86 2.69 -0.07 8.77
C PHE A 86 2.68 -1.28 9.70
N LEU A 87 3.37 -2.36 9.33
CA LEU A 87 3.41 -3.57 10.15
C LEU A 87 4.10 -3.34 11.50
N ALA A 88 5.15 -2.52 11.54
CA ALA A 88 5.82 -2.18 12.79
C ALA A 88 4.92 -1.37 13.73
N GLU A 89 4.11 -0.46 13.19
CA GLU A 89 3.14 0.32 13.96
C GLU A 89 1.93 -0.53 14.40
N TYR A 90 1.41 -1.37 13.50
CA TYR A 90 0.20 -2.15 13.73
C TYR A 90 0.42 -3.32 14.71
N LEU A 91 1.60 -3.93 14.72
CA LEU A 91 1.93 -5.10 15.56
C LEU A 91 2.62 -4.72 16.89
N SER A 92 2.87 -3.43 17.15
CA SER A 92 3.48 -2.95 18.40
C SER A 92 2.47 -2.83 19.53
#